data_AF-A0A5J9UL37-F1
#
_entry.id   AF-A0A5J9UL37-F1
#
_cell.length_a   1.000
_cell.length_b   1.000
_cell.length_c   1.000
_cell.angle_alpha   90.00
_cell.angle_beta   90.00
_cell.angle_gamma   90.00
#
_symmetry.space_group_name_H-M   'P 1'
#
loop_
_entity.id
_entity.type
_entity.pdbx_description
1 polymer ?
#
loop_
_entity_poly.entity_id
_entity_poly.type
_entity_poly.pdbx_seq_one_letter_code
_entity_poly.pdbx_strand_id
1 'polypeptide(L)'
;MLGWSTRPSQASIAAAVSRVRPPDAEWMPAMRFRRAVADRGFVPPARTPPSSATTSPSTCYGGPSRSRLHYSYEHAAAAGGAPRVPAVRAHRRPGRRAAAAHNPLDEIPPPLDAVRPPPGGEGRRGRRRDRCHRQRRLPQGPRVFRGGCVSTATFDAAAYCNNKLVGAKFFYKGFEAKRGRPFTEREKSPIDTNGHGTHATSIAAGAEVRGASFFTYGKGNTVGAAPGARIASYKACWSSVHTCTDSDVLAAFDEAIADGVQVISVSFGSANGAKAPEFHNDTVAMASFRAVRNGIVVSASAGNEGPGKSTVKNIAPWLITVGASTIKRHYPATLVLGDGSSYTGSSLYVGAPLISEAKVPLGYGGKYCNGKLDPKKISRKILLCDPSEKGKVTQAEAVRFAGGAGIILPSQEEEGEQTHPIPYIIPAISVPFSDYLLIYKYVQETESPTATIKFGGTVINMDPPAPRVAQPASSGDPEAGCHRT
;
A
#
# COMPACT_ATOMS: atom_id res chain seq x y z
N MET A 1 -14.48 45.45 43.64
CA MET A 1 -13.46 46.45 43.98
C MET A 1 -12.36 46.37 42.91
N LEU A 2 -12.46 47.27 41.92
CA LEU A 2 -11.42 48.23 41.47
C LEU A 2 -10.22 47.52 40.80
N GLY A 3 -10.03 47.51 39.47
CA GLY A 3 -10.00 48.64 38.51
C GLY A 3 -8.52 49.07 38.33
N TRP A 4 -7.88 49.23 37.16
CA TRP A 4 -8.20 49.84 35.85
C TRP A 4 -7.19 49.30 34.80
N SER A 5 -7.57 48.99 33.55
CA SER A 5 -7.64 49.86 32.35
C SER A 5 -6.37 50.66 32.00
N THR A 6 -5.77 50.39 30.84
CA THR A 6 -5.68 51.33 29.68
C THR A 6 -4.90 50.71 28.51
N ARG A 7 -5.43 50.87 27.29
CA ARG A 7 -4.67 50.81 26.02
C ARG A 7 -4.03 52.19 25.76
N PRO A 8 -3.05 52.27 24.84
CA PRO A 8 -3.28 53.14 23.69
C PRO A 8 -2.78 52.57 22.34
N SER A 9 -3.18 53.30 21.30
CA SER A 9 -3.13 53.10 19.86
C SER A 9 -1.80 53.47 19.17
N GLN A 10 -1.74 53.14 17.88
CA GLN A 10 -0.70 53.37 16.86
C GLN A 10 -0.07 54.77 16.78
N ALA A 11 1.24 54.85 16.45
CA ALA A 11 1.79 55.39 15.18
C ALA A 11 3.33 55.62 15.23
N SER A 12 4.02 55.06 14.22
CA SER A 12 5.22 55.54 13.48
C SER A 12 6.50 56.00 14.21
N ILE A 13 7.65 55.40 13.86
CA ILE A 13 8.86 56.02 13.26
C ILE A 13 9.92 54.94 12.95
N ALA A 14 10.74 55.22 11.95
CA ALA A 14 11.47 54.32 11.06
C ALA A 14 12.86 53.83 11.52
N ALA A 15 13.33 52.79 10.81
CA ALA A 15 14.68 52.62 10.21
C ALA A 15 15.43 51.31 10.57
N ALA A 16 16.13 50.83 9.54
CA ALA A 16 17.18 49.79 9.49
C ALA A 16 16.74 48.31 9.38
N VAL A 17 16.44 47.87 8.15
CA VAL A 17 16.71 46.48 7.72
C VAL A 17 17.72 46.54 6.58
N SER A 18 18.94 46.09 6.86
CA SER A 18 19.97 45.84 5.87
C SER A 18 19.60 44.60 5.06
N ARG A 19 19.76 44.72 3.74
CA ARG A 19 19.62 43.64 2.77
C ARG A 19 20.90 42.79 2.80
N VAL A 20 20.76 41.49 3.00
CA VAL A 20 21.78 40.51 2.57
C VAL A 20 21.07 39.53 1.62
N ARG A 21 21.53 39.55 0.37
CA ARG A 21 21.14 38.63 -0.72
C ARG A 21 21.84 37.27 -0.53
N PRO A 22 21.23 36.15 -0.98
CA PRO A 22 21.95 34.90 -1.18
C PRO A 22 22.83 34.95 -2.46
N PRO A 23 23.88 34.14 -2.57
CA PRO A 23 24.82 34.19 -3.69
C PRO A 23 24.33 33.43 -4.93
N ASP A 24 24.69 34.01 -6.07
CA ASP A 24 24.54 33.51 -7.43
C ASP A 24 25.45 32.31 -7.73
N ALA A 25 25.02 31.48 -8.67
CA ALA A 25 25.90 30.76 -9.58
C ALA A 25 25.26 30.74 -10.98
N GLU A 26 25.59 31.77 -11.76
CA GLU A 26 25.40 31.82 -13.22
C GLU A 26 26.37 30.87 -13.94
N TRP A 27 25.91 30.25 -15.03
CA TRP A 27 26.64 30.24 -16.31
C TRP A 27 25.62 30.24 -17.47
N MET A 28 25.46 31.44 -18.03
CA MET A 28 25.19 31.96 -19.39
C MET A 28 25.05 31.05 -20.67
N PRO A 29 24.60 31.61 -21.83
CA PRO A 29 23.46 31.09 -22.59
C PRO A 29 23.70 30.81 -24.11
N ALA A 30 22.59 30.45 -24.77
CA ALA A 30 22.24 30.68 -26.19
C ALA A 30 22.75 29.70 -27.28
N MET A 31 21.79 29.00 -27.90
CA MET A 31 21.70 28.91 -29.35
C MET A 31 20.24 29.06 -29.80
N ARG A 32 19.98 30.13 -30.54
CA ARG A 32 18.83 30.29 -31.44
C ARG A 32 19.21 29.69 -32.79
N PHE A 33 18.30 28.95 -33.41
CA PHE A 33 18.20 28.91 -34.87
C PHE A 33 16.75 29.11 -35.31
N ARG A 34 16.61 29.88 -36.40
CA ARG A 34 15.36 30.39 -36.97
C ARG A 34 14.64 29.35 -37.84
N ARG A 35 13.31 29.50 -37.86
CA ARG A 35 12.31 29.23 -38.91
C ARG A 35 12.84 28.79 -40.30
N ALA A 36 12.18 27.76 -40.84
CA ALA A 36 11.75 27.74 -42.24
C ALA A 36 10.37 27.06 -42.34
N VAL A 37 9.51 27.70 -43.13
CA VAL A 37 8.13 27.32 -43.49
C VAL A 37 8.18 26.34 -44.66
N ALA A 38 7.30 25.34 -44.68
CA ALA A 38 6.70 24.84 -45.92
C ALA A 38 5.43 24.02 -45.62
N ASP A 39 4.32 24.52 -46.16
CA ASP A 39 3.08 23.80 -46.43
C ASP A 39 3.32 22.47 -47.12
N ARG A 40 2.47 21.49 -46.81
CA ARG A 40 1.59 20.82 -47.79
C ARG A 40 0.70 19.81 -47.07
N GLY A 41 -0.60 20.04 -47.14
CA GLY A 41 -1.60 19.05 -46.78
C GLY A 41 -1.64 17.90 -47.79
N PHE A 42 -2.04 16.74 -47.31
CA PHE A 42 -2.92 15.86 -48.09
C PHE A 42 -3.75 14.97 -47.15
N VAL A 43 -5.04 14.98 -47.44
CA VAL A 43 -6.16 14.28 -46.79
C VAL A 43 -6.21 12.82 -47.29
N PRO A 44 -6.71 11.86 -46.49
CA PRO A 44 -6.70 10.42 -46.80
C PRO A 44 -7.85 10.01 -47.73
N PRO A 45 -7.87 8.77 -48.22
CA PRO A 45 -9.13 8.12 -48.53
C PRO A 45 -9.44 7.04 -47.50
N ALA A 46 -10.59 7.20 -46.86
CA ALA A 46 -11.32 6.14 -46.21
C ALA A 46 -12.54 5.77 -47.06
N ARG A 47 -12.93 4.49 -46.94
CA ARG A 47 -14.26 3.89 -47.14
C ARG A 47 -14.65 3.40 -48.55
N THR A 48 -14.99 2.12 -48.60
CA THR A 48 -16.39 1.65 -48.77
C THR A 48 -16.57 0.22 -48.22
N PRO A 49 -17.70 -0.08 -47.54
CA PRO A 49 -18.23 -1.42 -47.21
C PRO A 49 -19.46 -1.75 -48.11
N PRO A 50 -20.40 -2.66 -47.78
CA PRO A 50 -20.39 -3.96 -47.08
C PRO A 50 -20.95 -5.10 -47.97
N SER A 51 -20.91 -6.36 -47.52
CA SER A 51 -21.91 -7.36 -47.94
C SER A 51 -22.26 -8.32 -46.80
N SER A 52 -23.45 -8.89 -46.90
CA SER A 52 -24.35 -9.35 -45.84
C SER A 52 -24.52 -10.87 -45.78
N ALA A 53 -24.93 -11.35 -44.59
CA ALA A 53 -25.70 -12.58 -44.29
C ALA A 53 -25.00 -13.93 -44.58
N THR A 54 -25.19 -15.07 -43.89
CA THR A 54 -26.30 -15.58 -43.06
C THR A 54 -25.82 -16.85 -42.31
N THR A 55 -26.44 -17.15 -41.15
CA THR A 55 -26.69 -18.49 -40.53
C THR A 55 -25.56 -19.44 -40.06
N SER A 56 -25.73 -19.93 -38.82
CA SER A 56 -25.00 -21.01 -38.12
C SER A 56 -25.21 -22.41 -38.74
N PRO A 57 -24.44 -23.46 -38.36
CA PRO A 57 -24.61 -24.12 -37.06
C PRO A 57 -23.30 -24.49 -36.32
N SER A 58 -23.49 -24.70 -35.01
CA SER A 58 -22.63 -25.33 -34.02
C SER A 58 -21.49 -26.23 -34.49
N THR A 59 -20.27 -25.93 -34.03
CA THR A 59 -19.22 -26.93 -33.79
C THR A 59 -18.27 -26.43 -32.71
N CYS A 60 -18.14 -27.19 -31.63
CA CYS A 60 -17.20 -26.93 -30.55
C CYS A 60 -15.80 -27.39 -30.99
N TYR A 61 -14.94 -26.44 -31.35
CA TYR A 61 -13.49 -26.67 -31.40
C TYR A 61 -12.87 -26.20 -30.09
N GLY A 62 -12.12 -27.11 -29.45
CA GLY A 62 -11.29 -26.83 -28.29
C GLY A 62 -10.17 -25.86 -28.65
N GLY A 63 -10.06 -24.79 -27.87
CA GLY A 63 -8.99 -23.79 -27.90
C GLY A 63 -8.76 -23.27 -26.48
N PRO A 64 -7.55 -22.74 -26.18
CA PRO A 64 -6.81 -23.04 -24.97
C PRO A 64 -7.39 -22.39 -23.70
N SER A 65 -7.04 -23.00 -22.56
CA SER A 65 -7.42 -22.57 -21.22
C SER A 65 -7.26 -21.06 -21.05
N ARG A 66 -8.37 -20.38 -20.76
CA ARG A 66 -8.33 -18.98 -20.29
C ARG A 66 -7.49 -18.92 -19.02
N SER A 67 -6.45 -18.11 -19.08
CA SER A 67 -5.52 -17.81 -18.01
C SER A 67 -6.28 -17.49 -16.73
N ARG A 68 -6.06 -18.28 -15.68
CA ARG A 68 -6.43 -17.90 -14.32
C ARG A 68 -5.47 -16.80 -13.90
N LEU A 69 -5.99 -15.59 -13.67
CA LEU A 69 -5.22 -14.54 -13.01
C LEU A 69 -5.08 -14.92 -11.54
N HIS A 70 -3.99 -15.63 -11.23
CA HIS A 70 -3.36 -15.59 -9.93
C HIS A 70 -2.42 -14.38 -9.96
N TYR A 71 -2.72 -13.35 -9.15
CA TYR A 71 -1.78 -12.26 -8.95
C TYR A 71 -0.70 -12.73 -7.97
N SER A 72 0.45 -13.11 -8.49
CA SER A 72 1.69 -13.26 -7.74
C SER A 72 2.51 -11.97 -7.87
N TYR A 73 3.07 -11.51 -6.77
CA TYR A 73 4.05 -10.44 -6.74
C TYR A 73 5.38 -10.98 -7.30
N GLU A 74 5.87 -10.40 -8.40
CA GLU A 74 7.27 -10.57 -8.81
C GLU A 74 7.96 -9.22 -8.80
N HIS A 75 9.09 -9.13 -8.10
CA HIS A 75 9.99 -8.00 -8.16
C HIS A 75 10.71 -8.01 -9.51
N ALA A 76 10.42 -7.01 -10.35
CA ALA A 76 11.28 -6.71 -11.49
C ALA A 76 12.58 -6.04 -10.99
N ALA A 77 13.66 -6.81 -10.91
CA ALA A 77 15.01 -6.27 -10.80
C ALA A 77 15.37 -5.56 -12.12
N ALA A 78 15.59 -4.26 -12.07
CA ALA A 78 16.09 -3.50 -13.21
C ALA A 78 17.54 -3.90 -13.49
N ALA A 79 17.78 -4.51 -14.65
CA ALA A 79 19.10 -4.75 -15.19
C ALA A 79 19.73 -3.42 -15.63
N GLY A 80 20.67 -2.91 -14.82
CA GLY A 80 21.57 -1.82 -15.18
C GLY A 80 22.96 -2.36 -15.45
N GLY A 81 23.37 -2.37 -16.73
CA GLY A 81 24.69 -2.80 -17.15
C GLY A 81 25.81 -1.89 -16.64
N ALA A 82 26.88 -2.49 -16.12
CA ALA A 82 28.11 -1.79 -15.76
C ALA A 82 28.93 -1.43 -17.03
N PRO A 83 29.57 -0.26 -17.09
CA PRO A 83 30.42 0.12 -18.23
C PRO A 83 31.75 -0.63 -18.22
N ARG A 84 32.17 -1.09 -19.40
CA ARG A 84 33.45 -1.74 -19.68
C ARG A 84 34.62 -0.76 -19.52
N VAL A 85 35.65 -1.16 -18.76
CA VAL A 85 36.98 -0.50 -18.74
C VAL A 85 37.96 -1.39 -19.54
N PRO A 86 38.83 -0.83 -20.40
CA PRO A 86 39.69 -1.62 -21.26
C PRO A 86 40.90 -2.19 -20.51
N ALA A 87 41.28 -3.41 -20.91
CA ALA A 87 42.40 -4.17 -20.39
C ALA A 87 43.75 -3.55 -20.76
N VAL A 88 44.64 -3.41 -19.77
CA VAL A 88 46.08 -3.23 -19.97
C VAL A 88 46.80 -4.52 -19.63
N ARG A 89 47.68 -4.91 -20.56
CA ARG A 89 48.42 -6.17 -20.64
C ARG A 89 49.75 -6.02 -19.88
N ALA A 90 50.09 -6.93 -18.97
CA ALA A 90 51.46 -7.09 -18.49
C ALA A 90 51.80 -8.55 -18.11
N HIS A 91 53.09 -8.85 -18.21
CA HIS A 91 53.72 -10.14 -18.52
C HIS A 91 53.64 -11.28 -17.48
N ARG A 92 53.70 -12.50 -18.01
CA ARG A 92 54.02 -13.77 -17.33
C ARG A 92 55.44 -13.80 -16.75
N ARG A 93 55.64 -14.46 -15.60
CA ARG A 93 56.43 -15.72 -15.46
C ARG A 93 56.30 -16.34 -14.05
N PRO A 94 56.63 -17.65 -13.87
CA PRO A 94 55.88 -18.58 -13.02
C PRO A 94 56.68 -19.17 -11.84
N GLY A 95 55.97 -19.77 -10.88
CA GLY A 95 56.59 -20.66 -9.89
C GLY A 95 55.65 -21.22 -8.83
N ARG A 96 55.21 -22.49 -9.04
CA ARG A 96 55.03 -23.63 -8.09
C ARG A 96 54.28 -23.41 -6.75
N ARG A 97 53.53 -24.36 -6.20
CA ARG A 97 52.76 -25.57 -6.59
C ARG A 97 51.98 -25.96 -5.32
N ALA A 98 50.91 -26.75 -5.49
CA ALA A 98 50.09 -27.45 -4.47
C ALA A 98 48.92 -26.66 -3.86
N ALA A 99 47.74 -27.22 -3.57
CA ALA A 99 47.02 -28.45 -3.94
C ALA A 99 45.60 -28.34 -3.33
N ALA A 100 44.61 -29.06 -3.90
CA ALA A 100 43.23 -29.28 -3.44
C ALA A 100 42.28 -28.06 -3.50
N ALA A 101 41.32 -27.93 -4.42
CA ALA A 101 40.23 -28.81 -4.89
C ALA A 101 38.94 -28.76 -4.02
N HIS A 102 37.92 -28.17 -4.66
CA HIS A 102 36.47 -28.23 -4.45
C HIS A 102 35.80 -27.52 -3.26
N ASN A 103 35.15 -26.41 -3.63
CA ASN A 103 34.08 -25.73 -2.92
C ASN A 103 32.78 -26.02 -3.70
N PRO A 104 31.78 -26.74 -3.18
CA PRO A 104 30.50 -26.90 -3.85
C PRO A 104 29.45 -25.99 -3.19
N LEU A 105 29.27 -24.80 -3.75
CA LEU A 105 28.09 -23.96 -3.50
C LEU A 105 27.66 -23.35 -4.84
N ASP A 106 27.18 -24.20 -5.73
CA ASP A 106 26.39 -23.83 -6.90
C ASP A 106 25.55 -25.05 -7.32
N GLU A 107 24.57 -25.43 -6.50
CA GLU A 107 23.47 -26.28 -6.95
C GLU A 107 22.14 -25.74 -6.40
N ILE A 108 21.39 -25.09 -7.28
CA ILE A 108 19.99 -24.74 -7.13
C ILE A 108 19.19 -26.05 -7.30
N PRO A 109 18.40 -26.51 -6.31
CA PRO A 109 17.60 -27.71 -6.50
C PRO A 109 16.44 -27.44 -7.48
N PRO A 110 16.13 -28.36 -8.41
CA PRO A 110 14.99 -28.23 -9.32
C PRO A 110 13.65 -28.36 -8.55
N PRO A 111 12.55 -27.83 -9.12
CA PRO A 111 11.23 -27.88 -8.47
C PRO A 111 10.73 -29.33 -8.34
N LEU A 112 10.16 -29.63 -7.16
CA LEU A 112 9.57 -30.91 -6.81
C LEU A 112 8.51 -31.33 -7.83
N ASP A 113 8.75 -32.49 -8.44
CA ASP A 113 7.84 -33.15 -9.37
C ASP A 113 6.51 -33.54 -8.72
N ALA A 114 5.47 -33.45 -9.54
CA ALA A 114 4.10 -33.82 -9.23
C ALA A 114 3.99 -35.27 -8.75
N VAL A 115 3.40 -35.45 -7.55
CA VAL A 115 2.95 -36.75 -7.06
C VAL A 115 1.88 -37.31 -8.00
N ARG A 116 2.19 -38.41 -8.70
CA ARG A 116 1.21 -39.21 -9.45
C ARG A 116 0.26 -39.92 -8.47
N PRO A 117 -1.06 -39.96 -8.72
CA PRO A 117 -1.97 -40.80 -7.96
C PRO A 117 -1.85 -42.29 -8.38
N PRO A 118 -2.18 -43.25 -7.50
CA PRO A 118 -2.11 -44.68 -7.80
C PRO A 118 -3.23 -45.12 -8.76
N PRO A 119 -3.07 -46.24 -9.49
CA PRO A 119 -4.08 -46.73 -10.43
C PRO A 119 -5.11 -47.65 -9.73
N GLY A 120 -6.37 -47.55 -10.19
CA GLY A 120 -7.33 -48.67 -10.15
C GLY A 120 -8.44 -48.57 -9.11
N GLY A 121 -9.69 -48.58 -9.59
CA GLY A 121 -10.89 -48.75 -8.78
C GLY A 121 -12.17 -48.34 -9.52
N GLU A 122 -12.61 -49.14 -10.48
CA GLU A 122 -13.95 -49.01 -11.09
C GLU A 122 -15.05 -49.20 -10.04
N GLY A 123 -15.97 -48.23 -9.92
CA GLY A 123 -17.08 -48.32 -8.98
C GLY A 123 -18.13 -47.22 -9.14
N ARG A 124 -19.15 -47.52 -9.95
CA ARG A 124 -20.51 -46.95 -9.95
C ARG A 124 -20.66 -45.42 -9.95
N ARG A 125 -20.80 -44.85 -11.16
CA ARG A 125 -21.26 -43.47 -11.40
C ARG A 125 -22.72 -43.28 -10.96
N GLY A 126 -22.94 -42.87 -9.72
CA GLY A 126 -24.14 -42.14 -9.33
C GLY A 126 -24.07 -40.71 -9.88
N ARG A 127 -25.04 -40.31 -10.71
CA ARG A 127 -25.18 -38.94 -11.23
C ARG A 127 -25.46 -37.94 -10.09
N ARG A 128 -24.43 -37.55 -9.33
CA ARG A 128 -24.45 -36.27 -8.62
C ARG A 128 -24.03 -35.22 -9.62
N ARG A 129 -25.00 -34.44 -10.09
CA ARG A 129 -24.75 -33.19 -10.83
C ARG A 129 -23.75 -32.38 -10.01
N ASP A 130 -22.54 -32.24 -10.53
CA ASP A 130 -21.55 -31.28 -10.07
C ASP A 130 -22.22 -29.89 -10.07
N ARG A 131 -22.60 -29.43 -8.88
CA ARG A 131 -22.79 -27.99 -8.63
C ARG A 131 -21.41 -27.36 -8.61
N CYS A 132 -20.77 -27.33 -9.77
CA CYS A 132 -19.75 -26.33 -10.05
C CYS A 132 -20.44 -24.99 -9.79
N HIS A 133 -20.07 -24.34 -8.68
CA HIS A 133 -20.42 -22.96 -8.40
C HIS A 133 -19.93 -22.13 -9.59
N ARG A 134 -20.82 -21.92 -10.55
CA ARG A 134 -20.73 -20.80 -11.47
C ARG A 134 -20.49 -19.61 -10.55
N GLN A 135 -19.39 -18.87 -10.73
CA GLN A 135 -19.41 -17.44 -10.45
C GLN A 135 -20.77 -16.99 -10.97
N ARG A 136 -21.67 -16.54 -10.09
CA ARG A 136 -22.97 -16.01 -10.53
C ARG A 136 -22.60 -15.02 -11.61
N ARG A 137 -22.88 -15.37 -12.88
CA ARG A 137 -22.60 -14.47 -14.00
C ARG A 137 -23.42 -13.26 -13.66
N LEU A 138 -22.75 -12.20 -13.22
CA LEU A 138 -23.43 -10.96 -12.93
C LEU A 138 -24.21 -10.62 -14.21
N PRO A 139 -25.51 -10.28 -14.09
CA PRO A 139 -26.34 -9.99 -15.26
C PRO A 139 -25.71 -8.86 -16.10
N GLN A 140 -26.26 -8.54 -17.25
CA GLN A 140 -25.78 -7.37 -18.01
C GLN A 140 -25.79 -6.11 -17.13
N GLY A 141 -24.90 -5.16 -17.46
CA GLY A 141 -24.66 -3.95 -16.65
C GLY A 141 -25.94 -3.16 -16.35
N PRO A 142 -25.97 -2.41 -15.24
CA PRO A 142 -27.14 -1.64 -14.86
C PRO A 142 -27.48 -0.61 -15.95
N ARG A 143 -28.75 -0.58 -16.38
CA ARG A 143 -29.25 0.31 -17.47
C ARG A 143 -29.03 1.80 -17.20
N VAL A 144 -28.78 2.18 -15.94
CA VAL A 144 -28.63 3.56 -15.48
C VAL A 144 -27.16 4.04 -15.54
N PHE A 145 -26.19 3.12 -15.50
CA PHE A 145 -24.77 3.47 -15.54
C PHE A 145 -24.34 3.79 -16.98
N ARG A 146 -23.71 4.94 -17.17
CA ARG A 146 -23.30 5.48 -18.48
C ARG A 146 -21.79 5.47 -18.69
N GLY A 147 -21.03 5.11 -17.66
CA GLY A 147 -19.59 5.06 -17.73
C GLY A 147 -19.05 3.87 -18.53
N GLY A 148 -17.73 3.85 -18.64
CA GLY A 148 -17.01 2.81 -19.35
C GLY A 148 -15.54 2.78 -18.98
N CYS A 149 -14.79 1.96 -19.69
CA CYS A 149 -13.37 1.77 -19.46
C CYS A 149 -12.55 2.45 -20.55
N VAL A 150 -11.55 3.21 -20.13
CA VAL A 150 -10.62 3.90 -21.04
C VAL A 150 -9.45 2.99 -21.33
N SER A 151 -9.29 2.62 -22.60
CA SER A 151 -8.10 1.86 -23.03
C SER A 151 -6.87 2.75 -23.08
N THR A 152 -5.72 2.20 -22.71
CA THR A 152 -4.42 2.86 -22.76
C THR A 152 -3.35 1.89 -23.26
N ALA A 153 -2.11 2.36 -23.42
CA ALA A 153 -0.99 1.52 -23.85
C ALA A 153 -0.73 0.32 -22.90
N THR A 154 -1.18 0.39 -21.65
CA THR A 154 -0.98 -0.66 -20.63
C THR A 154 -2.28 -1.29 -20.15
N PHE A 155 -3.44 -0.81 -20.61
CA PHE A 155 -4.75 -1.31 -20.18
C PHE A 155 -5.69 -1.47 -21.38
N ASP A 156 -5.99 -2.72 -21.74
CA ASP A 156 -7.01 -3.03 -22.74
C ASP A 156 -8.38 -3.16 -22.06
N ALA A 157 -9.28 -2.20 -22.34
CA ALA A 157 -10.61 -2.20 -21.76
C ALA A 157 -11.42 -3.44 -22.13
N ALA A 158 -11.25 -3.99 -23.33
CA ALA A 158 -11.99 -5.18 -23.77
C ALA A 158 -11.53 -6.46 -23.03
N ALA A 159 -10.26 -6.51 -22.62
CA ALA A 159 -9.70 -7.62 -21.86
C ALA A 159 -9.97 -7.52 -20.36
N TYR A 160 -9.84 -6.32 -19.78
CA TYR A 160 -9.89 -6.13 -18.32
C TYR A 160 -11.28 -5.79 -17.78
N CYS A 161 -12.09 -5.05 -18.53
CA CYS A 161 -13.44 -4.73 -18.08
C CYS A 161 -14.42 -5.83 -18.40
N ASN A 162 -15.38 -6.01 -17.50
CA ASN A 162 -16.32 -7.12 -17.53
C ASN A 162 -17.57 -6.76 -16.73
N ASN A 163 -18.44 -7.75 -16.52
CA ASN A 163 -19.66 -7.53 -15.74
C ASN A 163 -19.39 -7.20 -14.26
N LYS A 164 -18.16 -7.28 -13.75
CA LYS A 164 -17.81 -6.85 -12.40
C LYS A 164 -17.20 -5.44 -12.39
N LEU A 165 -16.12 -5.24 -13.16
CA LEU A 165 -15.49 -3.95 -13.40
C LEU A 165 -16.10 -3.33 -14.65
N VAL A 166 -17.09 -2.46 -14.46
CA VAL A 166 -17.89 -1.86 -15.54
C VAL A 166 -17.35 -0.51 -15.99
N GLY A 167 -16.52 0.14 -15.18
CA GLY A 167 -15.86 1.40 -15.50
C GLY A 167 -14.44 1.46 -14.95
N ALA A 168 -13.52 2.06 -15.70
CA ALA A 168 -12.13 2.23 -15.31
C ALA A 168 -11.56 3.49 -15.99
N LYS A 169 -11.38 4.54 -15.21
CA LYS A 169 -10.93 5.87 -15.64
C LYS A 169 -9.83 6.38 -14.72
N PHE A 170 -9.06 7.36 -15.18
CA PHE A 170 -7.95 7.93 -14.42
C PHE A 170 -7.79 9.41 -14.73
N PHE A 171 -7.34 10.16 -13.74
CA PHE A 171 -7.21 11.62 -13.74
C PHE A 171 -5.83 11.96 -13.21
N TYR A 172 -5.05 12.71 -13.98
CA TYR A 172 -3.62 12.90 -13.73
C TYR A 172 -3.11 14.30 -14.03
N LYS A 173 -3.96 15.21 -14.53
CA LYS A 173 -3.53 16.53 -15.00
C LYS A 173 -3.06 17.39 -13.83
N GLY A 174 -3.75 17.32 -12.69
CA GLY A 174 -3.32 18.01 -11.48
C GLY A 174 -1.99 17.47 -10.95
N PHE A 175 -1.83 16.15 -10.94
CA PHE A 175 -0.58 15.52 -10.51
C PHE A 175 0.59 15.80 -11.47
N GLU A 176 0.32 15.83 -12.78
CA GLU A 176 1.29 16.21 -13.81
C GLU A 176 1.83 17.62 -13.57
N ALA A 177 0.93 18.58 -13.32
CA ALA A 177 1.29 19.95 -12.97
C ALA A 177 2.11 20.02 -11.67
N LYS A 178 1.69 19.30 -10.61
CA LYS A 178 2.40 19.27 -9.32
C LYS A 178 3.81 18.68 -9.44
N ARG A 179 3.99 17.62 -10.22
CA ARG A 179 5.28 16.94 -10.39
C ARG A 179 6.21 17.67 -11.36
N GLY A 180 5.71 18.60 -12.17
CA GLY A 180 6.49 19.38 -13.13
C GLY A 180 7.00 18.56 -14.33
N ARG A 181 6.45 17.36 -14.58
CA ARG A 181 6.78 16.55 -15.76
C ARG A 181 5.57 15.80 -16.31
N PRO A 182 5.43 15.71 -17.64
CA PRO A 182 4.34 14.99 -18.27
C PRO A 182 4.34 13.51 -17.88
N PHE A 183 3.16 12.91 -17.88
CA PHE A 183 3.01 11.47 -17.88
C PHE A 183 3.45 10.90 -19.22
N THR A 184 4.27 9.85 -19.17
CA THR A 184 4.50 8.98 -20.32
C THR A 184 3.23 8.20 -20.66
N GLU A 185 3.10 7.75 -21.91
CA GLU A 185 1.94 6.95 -22.35
C GLU A 185 1.76 5.65 -21.56
N ARG A 186 2.85 5.10 -20.99
CA ARG A 186 2.78 3.91 -20.13
C ARG A 186 2.29 4.22 -18.72
N GLU A 187 2.57 5.42 -18.20
CA GLU A 187 2.09 5.85 -16.88
C GLU A 187 0.58 6.20 -16.91
N LYS A 188 0.06 6.66 -18.06
CA LYS A 188 -1.37 6.96 -18.26
C LYS A 188 -2.18 5.67 -18.26
N SER A 189 -2.70 5.29 -17.11
CA SER A 189 -3.42 4.03 -16.96
C SER A 189 -4.33 4.02 -15.72
N PRO A 190 -5.53 3.40 -15.82
CA PRO A 190 -6.36 3.12 -14.65
C PRO A 190 -5.81 1.99 -13.77
N ILE A 191 -4.74 1.30 -14.20
CA ILE A 191 -4.10 0.23 -13.42
C ILE A 191 -3.60 0.78 -12.09
N ASP A 192 -3.96 0.08 -11.02
CA ASP A 192 -3.43 0.34 -9.68
C ASP A 192 -1.99 -0.18 -9.59
N THR A 193 -1.05 0.73 -9.35
CA THR A 193 0.38 0.44 -9.17
C THR A 193 0.82 0.62 -7.71
N ASN A 194 -0.12 0.80 -6.80
CA ASN A 194 0.12 0.98 -5.37
C ASN A 194 -0.50 -0.16 -4.54
N GLY A 195 -1.71 -0.59 -4.89
CA GLY A 195 -2.45 -1.65 -4.22
C GLY A 195 -3.59 -1.15 -3.34
N HIS A 196 -3.54 0.11 -2.86
CA HIS A 196 -4.57 0.66 -1.98
C HIS A 196 -5.97 0.66 -2.61
N GLY A 197 -6.08 1.07 -3.89
CA GLY A 197 -7.35 1.10 -4.61
C GLY A 197 -7.94 -0.30 -4.81
N THR A 198 -7.09 -1.27 -5.18
CA THR A 198 -7.48 -2.68 -5.33
C THR A 198 -7.96 -3.25 -3.99
N HIS A 199 -7.23 -2.99 -2.91
CA HIS A 199 -7.57 -3.45 -1.56
C HIS A 199 -8.93 -2.90 -1.11
N ALA A 200 -9.12 -1.57 -1.15
CA ALA A 200 -10.38 -0.92 -0.77
C ALA A 200 -11.58 -1.41 -1.60
N THR A 201 -11.39 -1.51 -2.92
CA THR A 201 -12.43 -1.97 -3.85
C THR A 201 -12.84 -3.41 -3.57
N SER A 202 -11.87 -4.29 -3.25
CA SER A 202 -12.13 -5.69 -2.92
C SER A 202 -12.89 -5.86 -1.60
N ILE A 203 -12.68 -4.98 -0.61
CA ILE A 203 -13.44 -4.96 0.65
C ILE A 203 -14.89 -4.54 0.38
N ALA A 204 -15.09 -3.47 -0.39
CA ALA A 204 -16.44 -2.95 -0.64
C ALA A 204 -17.27 -3.93 -1.48
N ALA A 205 -16.70 -4.42 -2.58
CA ALA A 205 -17.44 -5.16 -3.58
C ALA A 205 -16.66 -6.32 -4.20
N GLY A 206 -15.64 -6.89 -3.57
CA GLY A 206 -14.93 -8.07 -4.09
C GLY A 206 -15.86 -9.26 -4.33
N ALA A 207 -15.67 -9.97 -5.45
CA ALA A 207 -16.30 -11.27 -5.64
C ALA A 207 -15.68 -12.31 -4.69
N GLU A 208 -16.41 -13.41 -4.42
CA GLU A 208 -15.88 -14.49 -3.57
C GLU A 208 -14.61 -15.09 -4.19
N VAL A 209 -13.53 -15.15 -3.41
CA VAL A 209 -12.30 -15.88 -3.74
C VAL A 209 -12.07 -16.93 -2.66
N ARG A 210 -11.99 -18.19 -3.07
CA ARG A 210 -11.79 -19.33 -2.16
C ARG A 210 -10.32 -19.58 -1.90
N GLY A 211 -9.99 -19.93 -0.66
CA GLY A 211 -8.62 -20.27 -0.27
C GLY A 211 -7.63 -19.11 -0.41
N ALA A 212 -8.11 -17.87 -0.30
CA ALA A 212 -7.26 -16.70 -0.26
C ALA A 212 -6.49 -16.63 1.06
N SER A 213 -5.25 -16.16 0.99
CA SER A 213 -4.38 -15.95 2.14
C SER A 213 -3.30 -14.90 1.83
N PHE A 214 -2.76 -14.30 2.88
CA PHE A 214 -1.48 -13.60 2.80
C PHE A 214 -0.39 -14.60 3.19
N PHE A 215 0.21 -15.27 2.21
CA PHE A 215 1.06 -16.46 2.43
C PHE A 215 0.34 -17.50 3.31
N THR A 216 0.79 -17.71 4.55
CA THR A 216 0.20 -18.63 5.52
C THR A 216 -0.84 -17.97 6.43
N TYR A 217 -0.95 -16.64 6.42
CA TYR A 217 -1.85 -15.89 7.28
C TYR A 217 -3.25 -15.68 6.69
N GLY A 218 -4.25 -15.65 7.56
CA GLY A 218 -5.62 -15.30 7.22
C GLY A 218 -6.29 -16.23 6.23
N LYS A 219 -5.84 -17.49 6.13
CA LYS A 219 -6.35 -18.47 5.17
C LYS A 219 -7.86 -18.65 5.31
N GLY A 220 -8.59 -18.42 4.22
CA GLY A 220 -10.03 -18.58 4.20
C GLY A 220 -10.64 -18.17 2.86
N ASN A 221 -11.95 -17.94 2.86
CA ASN A 221 -12.63 -17.36 1.72
C ASN A 221 -12.77 -15.85 1.96
N THR A 222 -12.45 -15.04 0.96
CA THR A 222 -12.65 -13.60 1.00
C THR A 222 -13.84 -13.22 0.13
N VAL A 223 -14.63 -12.25 0.59
CA VAL A 223 -15.78 -11.71 -0.13
C VAL A 223 -15.97 -10.27 0.31
N GLY A 224 -16.31 -9.38 -0.62
CA GLY A 224 -16.62 -7.99 -0.28
C GLY A 224 -17.97 -7.87 0.44
N ALA A 225 -18.24 -6.71 1.03
CA ALA A 225 -19.52 -6.43 1.70
C ALA A 225 -20.72 -6.54 0.74
N ALA A 226 -20.55 -6.10 -0.51
CA ALA A 226 -21.55 -6.18 -1.56
C ALA A 226 -21.00 -6.95 -2.80
N PRO A 227 -20.88 -8.28 -2.76
CA PRO A 227 -20.26 -9.05 -3.84
C PRO A 227 -21.05 -8.99 -5.15
N GLY A 228 -22.34 -8.63 -5.10
CA GLY A 228 -23.20 -8.41 -6.26
C GLY A 228 -23.09 -7.02 -6.90
N ALA A 229 -22.48 -6.04 -6.21
CA ALA A 229 -22.34 -4.68 -6.73
C ALA A 229 -21.37 -4.61 -7.92
N ARG A 230 -21.55 -3.60 -8.77
CA ARG A 230 -20.60 -3.32 -9.88
C ARG A 230 -19.54 -2.34 -9.40
N ILE A 231 -18.38 -2.39 -10.01
CA ILE A 231 -17.25 -1.53 -9.69
C ILE A 231 -17.01 -0.60 -10.87
N ALA A 232 -16.94 0.69 -10.58
CA ALA A 232 -16.37 1.70 -11.47
C ALA A 232 -15.17 2.33 -10.72
N SER A 233 -13.98 2.25 -11.30
CA SER A 233 -12.74 2.75 -10.71
C SER A 233 -12.38 4.10 -11.31
N TYR A 234 -12.12 5.08 -10.44
CA TYR A 234 -11.71 6.44 -10.81
C TYR A 234 -10.39 6.76 -10.13
N LYS A 235 -9.27 6.51 -10.82
CA LYS A 235 -7.93 6.70 -10.25
C LYS A 235 -7.54 8.19 -10.28
N ALA A 236 -7.57 8.84 -9.11
CA ALA A 236 -7.15 10.23 -8.92
C ALA A 236 -5.86 10.39 -8.09
N CYS A 237 -5.29 9.28 -7.59
CA CYS A 237 -4.13 9.26 -6.72
C CYS A 237 -2.93 8.57 -7.40
N TRP A 238 -1.73 9.13 -7.22
CA TRP A 238 -0.51 8.69 -7.93
C TRP A 238 0.68 8.44 -6.99
N SER A 239 1.51 7.48 -7.37
CA SER A 239 2.34 6.68 -6.45
C SER A 239 3.62 7.34 -5.96
N SER A 240 4.14 8.42 -6.54
CA SER A 240 5.45 8.92 -6.08
C SER A 240 5.41 9.52 -4.67
N VAL A 241 4.23 9.78 -4.11
CA VAL A 241 4.02 10.44 -2.79
C VAL A 241 2.63 10.17 -2.16
N HIS A 242 1.89 9.13 -2.56
CA HIS A 242 0.48 8.92 -2.15
C HIS A 242 -0.40 10.17 -2.33
N THR A 243 -0.14 10.96 -3.36
CA THR A 243 -0.84 12.23 -3.55
C THR A 243 -2.04 12.03 -4.46
N CYS A 244 -3.18 12.46 -3.96
CA CYS A 244 -4.36 12.77 -4.76
C CYS A 244 -4.37 14.30 -4.89
N THR A 245 -4.33 14.83 -6.13
CA THR A 245 -4.40 16.29 -6.29
C THR A 245 -5.86 16.74 -6.32
N ASP A 246 -6.14 17.92 -5.78
CA ASP A 246 -7.51 18.40 -5.61
C ASP A 246 -8.28 18.45 -6.94
N SER A 247 -7.63 18.91 -8.01
CA SER A 247 -8.25 18.98 -9.34
C SER A 247 -8.53 17.61 -9.95
N ASP A 248 -7.64 16.62 -9.76
CA ASP A 248 -7.87 15.25 -10.23
C ASP A 248 -8.99 14.57 -9.42
N VAL A 249 -9.11 14.86 -8.12
CA VAL A 249 -10.21 14.38 -7.27
C VAL A 249 -11.54 14.98 -7.70
N LEU A 250 -11.63 16.30 -7.92
CA LEU A 250 -12.86 16.95 -8.41
C LEU A 250 -13.29 16.36 -9.75
N ALA A 251 -12.36 16.21 -10.69
CA ALA A 251 -12.66 15.61 -12.00
C ALA A 251 -13.16 14.17 -11.88
N ALA A 252 -12.59 13.37 -10.97
CA ALA A 252 -13.06 12.01 -10.71
C ALA A 252 -14.49 11.97 -10.16
N PHE A 253 -14.84 12.89 -9.24
CA PHE A 253 -16.20 13.00 -8.72
C PHE A 253 -17.20 13.45 -9.78
N ASP A 254 -16.87 14.49 -10.56
CA ASP A 254 -17.74 14.98 -11.63
C ASP A 254 -18.01 13.86 -12.65
N GLU A 255 -16.98 13.10 -13.02
CA GLU A 255 -17.14 11.96 -13.92
C GLU A 255 -17.98 10.83 -13.30
N ALA A 256 -17.79 10.51 -12.02
CA ALA A 256 -18.57 9.49 -11.33
C ALA A 256 -20.05 9.88 -11.25
N ILE A 257 -20.36 11.16 -11.00
CA ILE A 257 -21.72 11.70 -11.01
C ILE A 257 -22.33 11.57 -12.42
N ALA A 258 -21.60 12.01 -13.45
CA ALA A 258 -22.05 11.94 -14.84
C ALA A 258 -22.29 10.50 -15.32
N ASP A 259 -21.46 9.57 -14.87
CA ASP A 259 -21.60 8.14 -15.15
C ASP A 259 -22.80 7.49 -14.43
N GLY A 260 -23.38 8.18 -13.43
CA GLY A 260 -24.53 7.70 -12.67
C GLY A 260 -24.17 6.59 -11.69
N VAL A 261 -23.08 6.72 -10.93
CA VAL A 261 -22.78 5.82 -9.80
C VAL A 261 -23.80 6.01 -8.67
N GLN A 262 -24.04 4.99 -7.85
CA GLN A 262 -24.99 5.05 -6.73
C GLN A 262 -24.31 5.34 -5.38
N VAL A 263 -23.06 4.88 -5.23
CA VAL A 263 -22.27 5.02 -4.01
C VAL A 263 -20.83 5.34 -4.41
N ILE A 264 -20.22 6.32 -3.75
CA ILE A 264 -18.80 6.64 -3.86
C ILE A 264 -18.13 6.25 -2.55
N SER A 265 -17.05 5.46 -2.64
CA SER A 265 -16.20 5.09 -1.52
C SER A 265 -14.86 5.82 -1.63
N VAL A 266 -14.56 6.67 -0.64
CA VAL A 266 -13.34 7.48 -0.57
C VAL A 266 -12.52 7.07 0.63
N SER A 267 -11.31 6.58 0.38
CA SER A 267 -10.36 6.16 1.43
C SER A 267 -9.14 7.09 1.43
N PHE A 268 -9.40 8.39 1.40
CA PHE A 268 -8.43 9.47 1.53
C PHE A 268 -9.14 10.71 2.10
N GLY A 269 -8.36 11.72 2.50
CA GLY A 269 -8.86 13.00 3.00
C GLY A 269 -7.80 14.08 2.81
N SER A 270 -8.07 15.29 3.31
CA SER A 270 -7.12 16.40 3.23
C SER A 270 -5.79 16.05 3.90
N ALA A 271 -4.70 16.22 3.14
CA ALA A 271 -3.33 16.05 3.61
C ALA A 271 -2.77 17.28 4.34
N ASN A 272 -3.56 18.37 4.45
CA ASN A 272 -3.08 19.65 4.95
C ASN A 272 -3.34 19.80 6.45
N GLY A 273 -2.27 19.73 7.24
CA GLY A 273 -2.26 20.09 8.67
C GLY A 273 -2.87 19.03 9.59
N ALA A 274 -2.89 19.32 10.89
CA ALA A 274 -3.44 18.41 11.91
C ALA A 274 -4.97 18.38 11.92
N LYS A 275 -5.63 19.50 11.58
CA LYS A 275 -7.10 19.66 11.61
C LYS A 275 -7.74 19.43 10.25
N ALA A 276 -9.05 19.23 10.22
CA ALA A 276 -9.83 19.29 8.98
C ALA A 276 -9.88 20.74 8.45
N PRO A 277 -9.82 20.96 7.13
CA PRO A 277 -10.09 22.27 6.54
C PRO A 277 -11.57 22.68 6.70
N GLU A 278 -11.84 23.96 6.49
CA GLU A 278 -13.21 24.45 6.32
C GLU A 278 -13.83 23.86 5.05
N PHE A 279 -15.16 23.64 5.03
CA PHE A 279 -15.83 22.89 3.96
C PHE A 279 -15.62 23.46 2.55
N HIS A 280 -15.50 24.78 2.41
CA HIS A 280 -15.27 25.43 1.12
C HIS A 280 -13.81 25.38 0.66
N ASN A 281 -12.92 24.88 1.51
CA ASN A 281 -11.50 24.65 1.23
C ASN A 281 -11.13 23.15 1.38
N ASP A 282 -12.14 22.27 1.47
CA ASP A 282 -11.99 20.83 1.48
C ASP A 282 -12.58 20.26 0.19
N THR A 283 -11.70 19.76 -0.67
CA THR A 283 -12.03 19.16 -1.95
C THR A 283 -13.01 17.99 -1.83
N VAL A 284 -12.83 17.11 -0.82
CA VAL A 284 -13.71 15.97 -0.61
C VAL A 284 -15.08 16.46 -0.16
N ALA A 285 -15.14 17.45 0.73
CA ALA A 285 -16.40 18.06 1.16
C ALA A 285 -17.16 18.69 -0.02
N MET A 286 -16.49 19.52 -0.83
CA MET A 286 -17.09 20.16 -2.00
C MET A 286 -17.59 19.16 -3.05
N ALA A 287 -16.76 18.18 -3.40
CA ALA A 287 -17.09 17.18 -4.41
C ALA A 287 -18.23 16.27 -3.97
N SER A 288 -18.20 15.84 -2.70
CA SER A 288 -19.26 15.00 -2.12
C SER A 288 -20.58 15.75 -1.97
N PHE A 289 -20.58 17.05 -1.70
CA PHE A 289 -21.81 17.85 -1.66
C PHE A 289 -22.56 17.77 -2.99
N ARG A 290 -21.84 17.89 -4.11
CA ARG A 290 -22.42 17.73 -5.46
C ARG A 290 -22.94 16.31 -5.69
N ALA A 291 -22.22 15.29 -5.25
CA ALA A 291 -22.66 13.90 -5.37
C ALA A 291 -23.95 13.64 -4.58
N VAL A 292 -24.01 14.06 -3.32
CA VAL A 292 -25.18 13.89 -2.44
C VAL A 292 -26.39 14.65 -2.98
N ARG A 293 -26.21 15.85 -3.54
CA ARG A 293 -27.30 16.59 -4.23
C ARG A 293 -27.86 15.86 -5.46
N ASN A 294 -27.11 14.93 -6.04
CA ASN A 294 -27.56 14.06 -7.13
C ASN A 294 -28.04 12.68 -6.63
N GLY A 295 -28.27 12.52 -5.31
CA GLY A 295 -28.75 11.28 -4.72
C GLY A 295 -27.69 10.19 -4.58
N ILE A 296 -26.41 10.53 -4.65
CA ILE A 296 -25.28 9.59 -4.52
C ILE A 296 -24.74 9.62 -3.10
N VAL A 297 -24.70 8.45 -2.45
CA VAL A 297 -24.15 8.32 -1.09
C VAL A 297 -22.62 8.33 -1.15
N VAL A 298 -21.97 9.04 -0.23
CA VAL A 298 -20.50 9.10 -0.13
C VAL A 298 -20.04 8.57 1.23
N SER A 299 -19.27 7.49 1.21
CA SER A 299 -18.58 6.93 2.38
C SER A 299 -17.12 7.38 2.37
N ALA A 300 -16.65 7.98 3.46
CA ALA A 300 -15.30 8.53 3.58
C ALA A 300 -14.60 8.02 4.84
N SER A 301 -13.28 7.77 4.77
CA SER A 301 -12.49 7.39 5.95
C SER A 301 -12.30 8.56 6.92
N ALA A 302 -12.31 8.32 8.23
CA ALA A 302 -12.06 9.37 9.23
C ALA A 302 -10.62 9.95 9.16
N GLY A 303 -9.64 9.12 8.83
CA GLY A 303 -8.21 9.45 8.86
C GLY A 303 -7.42 8.49 9.76
N ASN A 304 -6.10 8.56 9.67
CA ASN A 304 -5.16 7.72 10.43
C ASN A 304 -4.21 8.55 11.32
N GLU A 305 -4.66 9.74 11.72
CA GLU A 305 -3.87 10.72 12.50
C GLU A 305 -4.22 10.67 14.00
N GLY A 306 -4.93 9.63 14.45
CA GLY A 306 -5.23 9.38 15.86
C GLY A 306 -3.98 9.10 16.71
N PRO A 307 -4.13 9.08 18.05
CA PRO A 307 -5.38 9.11 18.82
C PRO A 307 -5.69 10.51 19.37
N GLY A 308 -4.95 11.54 18.93
CA GLY A 308 -5.16 12.91 19.36
C GLY A 308 -6.57 13.43 19.06
N LYS A 309 -7.04 14.38 19.87
CA LYS A 309 -8.34 15.05 19.67
C LYS A 309 -8.36 15.81 18.34
N SER A 310 -9.54 15.87 17.72
CA SER A 310 -9.82 16.70 16.54
C SER A 310 -8.89 16.40 15.35
N THR A 311 -8.63 15.12 15.12
CA THR A 311 -7.76 14.58 14.06
C THR A 311 -8.54 14.07 12.84
N VAL A 312 -9.88 13.99 12.92
CA VAL A 312 -10.73 13.58 11.79
C VAL A 312 -10.60 14.57 10.64
N LYS A 313 -10.51 14.06 9.41
CA LYS A 313 -10.40 14.86 8.18
C LYS A 313 -11.73 15.11 7.50
N ASN A 314 -12.46 14.03 7.23
CA ASN A 314 -13.72 14.08 6.49
C ASN A 314 -14.88 14.40 7.44
N ILE A 315 -15.07 15.68 7.78
CA ILE A 315 -16.04 16.11 8.81
C ILE A 315 -17.36 16.69 8.25
N ALA A 316 -17.51 16.73 6.92
CA ALA A 316 -18.69 17.33 6.32
C ALA A 316 -19.97 16.54 6.66
N PRO A 317 -21.08 17.20 7.04
CA PRO A 317 -22.26 16.52 7.59
C PRO A 317 -23.01 15.65 6.58
N TRP A 318 -22.74 15.81 5.28
CA TRP A 318 -23.31 14.99 4.21
C TRP A 318 -22.47 13.73 3.88
N LEU A 319 -21.36 13.50 4.59
CA LEU A 319 -20.53 12.31 4.45
C LEU A 319 -20.90 11.24 5.48
N ILE A 320 -20.81 9.97 5.08
CA ILE A 320 -20.72 8.87 6.03
C ILE A 320 -19.23 8.70 6.38
N THR A 321 -18.83 9.26 7.53
CA THR A 321 -17.44 9.20 7.99
C THR A 321 -17.18 7.98 8.85
N VAL A 322 -16.20 7.16 8.46
CA VAL A 322 -15.97 5.82 9.00
C VAL A 322 -14.64 5.75 9.76
N GLY A 323 -14.71 5.48 11.07
CA GLY A 323 -13.54 5.15 11.90
C GLY A 323 -13.16 3.67 11.81
N ALA A 324 -11.91 3.35 12.18
CA ALA A 324 -11.40 1.98 12.16
C ALA A 324 -11.50 1.31 13.53
N SER A 325 -11.75 0.01 13.54
CA SER A 325 -11.74 -0.82 14.75
C SER A 325 -11.08 -2.18 14.51
N THR A 326 -10.62 -2.81 15.58
CA THR A 326 -10.07 -4.16 15.56
C THR A 326 -11.14 -5.21 15.28
N ILE A 327 -10.71 -6.37 14.79
CA ILE A 327 -11.56 -7.56 14.62
C ILE A 327 -11.02 -8.69 15.51
N LYS A 328 -11.82 -9.75 15.70
CA LYS A 328 -11.45 -10.91 16.54
C LYS A 328 -10.26 -11.73 16.03
N ARG A 329 -9.67 -11.37 14.88
CA ARG A 329 -8.54 -12.08 14.25
C ARG A 329 -7.25 -11.35 14.56
N HIS A 330 -6.27 -12.09 15.05
CA HIS A 330 -4.97 -11.59 15.49
C HIS A 330 -3.83 -12.37 14.82
N TYR A 331 -2.65 -11.75 14.79
CA TYR A 331 -1.42 -12.32 14.21
C TYR A 331 -0.30 -12.28 15.25
N PRO A 332 -0.39 -13.11 16.31
CA PRO A 332 0.49 -13.01 17.45
C PRO A 332 1.92 -13.44 17.10
N ALA A 333 2.88 -12.76 17.71
CA ALA A 333 4.25 -13.21 17.83
C ALA A 333 4.66 -13.07 19.30
N THR A 334 5.50 -13.98 19.78
CA THR A 334 5.97 -13.98 21.17
C THR A 334 7.48 -13.82 21.18
N LEU A 335 7.96 -12.76 21.83
CA LEU A 335 9.36 -12.58 22.16
C LEU A 335 9.65 -13.36 23.45
N VAL A 336 10.68 -14.19 23.46
CA VAL A 336 11.14 -14.90 24.66
C VAL A 336 12.58 -14.49 24.93
N LEU A 337 12.82 -13.86 26.08
CA LEU A 337 14.13 -13.35 26.48
C LEU A 337 15.01 -14.45 27.10
N GLY A 338 16.29 -14.13 27.28
CA GLY A 338 17.30 -15.01 27.83
C GLY A 338 17.01 -15.46 29.26
N ASP A 339 16.34 -14.63 30.05
CA ASP A 339 15.89 -14.91 31.42
C ASP A 339 14.59 -15.74 31.49
N GLY A 340 13.96 -16.01 30.35
CA GLY A 340 12.71 -16.77 30.25
C GLY A 340 11.44 -15.91 30.28
N SER A 341 11.54 -14.59 30.50
CA SER A 341 10.40 -13.69 30.37
C SER A 341 9.88 -13.66 28.92
N SER A 342 8.57 -13.47 28.76
CA SER A 342 7.91 -13.55 27.47
C SER A 342 6.94 -12.40 27.24
N TYR A 343 6.98 -11.80 26.06
CA TYR A 343 6.17 -10.65 25.68
C TYR A 343 5.41 -10.95 24.39
N THR A 344 4.11 -10.63 24.38
CA THR A 344 3.23 -10.93 23.24
C THR A 344 2.99 -9.68 22.43
N GLY A 345 3.38 -9.75 21.17
CA GLY A 345 3.22 -8.70 20.18
C GLY A 345 2.53 -9.21 18.92
N SER A 346 2.73 -8.51 17.82
CA SER A 346 2.19 -8.90 16.52
C SER A 346 3.24 -8.91 15.40
N SER A 347 3.03 -9.79 14.42
CA SER A 347 3.89 -9.92 13.24
C SER A 347 3.19 -10.64 12.09
N LEU A 348 3.52 -10.25 10.86
CA LEU A 348 3.15 -10.97 9.63
C LEU A 348 4.40 -11.49 8.89
N TYR A 349 5.46 -11.83 9.62
CA TYR A 349 6.67 -12.41 9.04
C TYR A 349 6.42 -13.81 8.48
N VAL A 350 6.79 -14.04 7.21
CA VAL A 350 6.51 -15.30 6.48
C VAL A 350 7.74 -16.15 6.19
N GLY A 351 8.93 -15.69 6.61
CA GLY A 351 10.19 -16.36 6.33
C GLY A 351 10.53 -17.45 7.34
N ALA A 352 11.76 -17.97 7.23
CA ALA A 352 12.28 -18.96 8.16
C ALA A 352 12.35 -18.39 9.58
N PRO A 353 11.86 -19.12 10.60
CA PRO A 353 12.01 -18.68 11.99
C PRO A 353 13.51 -18.52 12.30
N LEU A 354 13.80 -17.74 13.35
CA LEU A 354 15.11 -17.79 13.97
C LEU A 354 15.42 -19.25 14.33
N ILE A 355 16.67 -19.69 14.14
CA ILE A 355 17.13 -21.08 14.35
C ILE A 355 16.39 -21.66 15.56
N SER A 356 15.51 -22.63 15.32
CA SER A 356 14.47 -22.97 16.29
C SER A 356 15.11 -23.33 17.63
N GLU A 357 14.67 -22.65 18.69
CA GLU A 357 15.14 -22.77 20.08
C GLU A 357 16.46 -22.06 20.43
N ALA A 358 17.27 -21.66 19.46
CA ALA A 358 18.49 -20.90 19.75
C ALA A 358 18.13 -19.46 20.16
N LYS A 359 18.49 -19.09 21.40
CA LYS A 359 18.50 -17.71 21.84
C LYS A 359 19.63 -16.97 21.13
N VAL A 360 19.27 -15.94 20.36
CA VAL A 360 20.20 -15.13 19.57
C VAL A 360 20.61 -13.91 20.40
N PRO A 361 21.85 -13.40 20.28
CA PRO A 361 22.24 -12.17 20.95
C PRO A 361 21.26 -11.03 20.65
N LEU A 362 20.81 -10.36 21.70
CA LEU A 362 19.95 -9.20 21.66
C LEU A 362 20.81 -7.95 21.90
N GLY A 363 20.51 -6.85 21.22
CA GLY A 363 21.20 -5.57 21.40
C GLY A 363 20.26 -4.39 21.30
N TYR A 364 20.72 -3.25 21.79
CA TYR A 364 19.99 -1.98 21.64
C TYR A 364 20.45 -1.25 20.37
N GLY A 365 19.54 -1.12 19.40
CA GLY A 365 19.74 -0.30 18.21
C GLY A 365 19.27 1.15 18.43
N GLY A 366 18.26 1.35 19.28
CA GLY A 366 17.69 2.65 19.60
C GLY A 366 17.32 3.45 18.35
N LYS A 367 17.64 4.75 18.35
CA LYS A 367 17.41 5.67 17.23
C LYS A 367 18.18 5.33 15.95
N TYR A 368 19.18 4.44 16.01
CA TYR A 368 20.01 4.12 14.85
C TYR A 368 19.34 3.13 13.90
N CYS A 369 18.23 2.51 14.31
CA CYS A 369 17.44 1.62 13.46
C CYS A 369 16.94 2.27 12.16
N ASN A 370 16.98 3.60 12.04
CA ASN A 370 16.65 4.36 10.83
C ASN A 370 17.73 4.34 9.71
N GLY A 371 18.65 3.37 9.73
CA GLY A 371 19.69 3.21 8.71
C GLY A 371 21.07 3.74 9.09
N LYS A 372 21.28 4.14 10.34
CA LYS A 372 22.57 4.62 10.87
C LYS A 372 23.28 3.57 11.74
N LEU A 373 23.07 2.29 11.45
CA LEU A 373 23.64 1.17 12.20
C LEU A 373 25.09 0.89 11.75
N ASP A 374 25.94 0.50 12.70
CA ASP A 374 27.26 -0.07 12.41
C ASP A 374 27.14 -1.58 12.18
N PRO A 375 27.35 -2.09 10.95
CA PRO A 375 27.19 -3.51 10.63
C PRO A 375 28.05 -4.43 11.51
N LYS A 376 29.24 -3.98 11.94
CA LYS A 376 30.14 -4.79 12.76
C LYS A 376 29.57 -5.04 14.16
N LYS A 377 28.78 -4.11 14.68
CA LYS A 377 28.21 -4.21 16.04
C LYS A 377 26.89 -4.99 16.09
N ILE A 378 26.19 -5.05 14.96
CA ILE A 378 24.81 -5.56 14.89
C ILE A 378 24.67 -6.91 14.16
N SER A 379 25.70 -7.32 13.42
CA SER A 379 25.69 -8.58 12.67
C SER A 379 25.26 -9.76 13.55
N ARG A 380 24.28 -10.54 13.08
CA ARG A 380 23.70 -11.72 13.75
C ARG A 380 22.99 -11.43 15.09
N LYS A 381 22.59 -10.18 15.35
CA LYS A 381 21.83 -9.80 16.55
C LYS A 381 20.36 -9.49 16.26
N ILE A 382 19.50 -9.72 17.24
CA ILE A 382 18.17 -9.09 17.29
C ILE A 382 18.36 -7.68 17.84
N LEU A 383 17.73 -6.66 17.25
CA LEU A 383 17.82 -5.29 17.73
C LEU A 383 16.51 -4.77 18.32
N LEU A 384 16.59 -4.17 19.49
CA LEU A 384 15.54 -3.34 20.07
C LEU A 384 15.67 -1.90 19.55
N CYS A 385 14.64 -1.40 18.89
CA CYS A 385 14.59 -0.03 18.36
C CYS A 385 13.87 0.93 19.30
N ASP A 386 14.04 2.23 19.07
CA ASP A 386 13.42 3.28 19.88
C ASP A 386 11.96 3.55 19.42
N PRO A 387 11.00 3.75 20.35
CA PRO A 387 9.60 4.02 20.02
C PRO A 387 9.36 5.37 19.33
N SER A 388 10.31 6.30 19.40
CA SER A 388 10.22 7.58 18.69
C SER A 388 10.47 7.46 17.18
N GLU A 389 11.08 6.35 16.72
CA GLU A 389 11.43 6.18 15.31
C GLU A 389 10.24 5.73 14.46
N LYS A 390 10.01 6.44 13.35
CA LYS A 390 8.93 6.15 12.39
C LYS A 390 9.39 5.17 11.31
N GLY A 391 8.43 4.64 10.54
CA GLY A 391 8.75 3.77 9.40
C GLY A 391 9.25 2.39 9.80
N LYS A 392 8.42 1.64 10.54
CA LYS A 392 8.72 0.28 11.03
C LYS A 392 9.26 -0.67 9.95
N VAL A 393 8.75 -0.58 8.72
CA VAL A 393 9.23 -1.38 7.57
C VAL A 393 10.65 -0.97 7.16
N THR A 394 10.90 0.33 6.99
CA THR A 394 12.22 0.86 6.63
C THR A 394 13.28 0.56 7.70
N GLN A 395 12.90 0.58 8.97
CA GLN A 395 13.79 0.16 10.07
C GLN A 395 14.15 -1.33 9.95
N ALA A 396 13.15 -2.19 9.69
CA ALA A 396 13.40 -3.62 9.49
C ALA A 396 14.30 -3.89 8.27
N GLU A 397 14.13 -3.14 7.18
CA GLU A 397 15.00 -3.18 6.01
C GLU A 397 16.44 -2.77 6.35
N ALA A 398 16.62 -1.64 7.05
CA ALA A 398 17.92 -1.15 7.48
C ALA A 398 18.66 -2.17 8.36
N VAL A 399 17.97 -2.77 9.34
CA VAL A 399 18.54 -3.82 10.19
C VAL A 399 18.94 -5.04 9.37
N ARG A 400 18.11 -5.46 8.41
CA ARG A 400 18.44 -6.58 7.52
C ARG A 400 19.67 -6.28 6.67
N PHE A 401 19.76 -5.10 6.05
CA PHE A 401 20.91 -4.74 5.21
C PHE A 401 22.21 -4.58 6.01
N ALA A 402 22.12 -4.22 7.28
CA ALA A 402 23.27 -4.17 8.18
C ALA A 402 23.67 -5.56 8.74
N GLY A 403 22.96 -6.64 8.39
CA GLY A 403 23.28 -8.02 8.78
C GLY A 403 22.65 -8.49 10.10
N GLY A 404 21.62 -7.78 10.59
CA GLY A 404 20.87 -8.19 11.78
C GLY A 404 20.14 -9.52 11.58
N ALA A 405 19.90 -10.24 12.68
CA ALA A 405 19.14 -11.48 12.71
C ALA A 405 17.63 -11.24 12.93
N GLY A 406 17.26 -10.15 13.62
CA GLY A 406 15.87 -9.80 13.87
C GLY A 406 15.70 -8.40 14.43
N ILE A 407 14.45 -7.98 14.63
CA ILE A 407 14.12 -6.64 15.12
C ILE A 407 12.89 -6.63 16.03
N ILE A 408 12.95 -5.84 17.10
CA ILE A 408 11.84 -5.58 18.01
C ILE A 408 11.47 -4.11 17.84
N LEU A 409 10.22 -3.88 17.42
CA LEU A 409 9.70 -2.56 17.04
C LEU A 409 8.62 -2.14 18.04
N PRO A 410 8.95 -1.31 19.03
CA PRO A 410 7.95 -0.85 19.98
C PRO A 410 6.91 0.05 19.32
N SER A 411 5.75 0.09 19.95
CA SER A 411 4.69 1.07 19.68
C SER A 411 5.01 2.36 20.45
N GLN A 412 4.48 3.51 20.00
CA GLN A 412 4.68 4.76 20.74
C GLN A 412 3.86 4.75 22.03
N GLU A 413 4.21 5.60 23.00
CA GLU A 413 3.49 5.67 24.28
C GLU A 413 2.00 6.00 24.07
N GLU A 414 1.72 6.91 23.13
CA GLU A 414 0.38 7.30 22.75
C GLU A 414 -0.41 6.16 22.07
N GLU A 415 0.27 5.11 21.60
CA GLU A 415 -0.37 3.94 21.00
C GLU A 415 -0.92 2.95 22.05
N GLY A 416 -0.51 3.09 23.31
CA GLY A 416 -0.92 2.24 24.42
C GLY A 416 -0.63 0.76 24.18
N GLU A 417 -1.62 -0.09 24.46
CA GLU A 417 -1.53 -1.57 24.39
C GLU A 417 -1.79 -2.14 22.99
N GLN A 418 -1.96 -1.31 21.96
CA GLN A 418 -2.22 -1.79 20.60
C GLN A 418 -0.92 -2.02 19.85
N THR A 419 -0.86 -3.12 19.09
CA THR A 419 0.24 -3.38 18.15
C THR A 419 -0.29 -3.58 16.75
N HIS A 420 0.50 -3.17 15.76
CA HIS A 420 0.15 -3.26 14.36
C HIS A 420 0.83 -4.47 13.71
N PRO A 421 0.07 -5.44 13.17
CA PRO A 421 0.65 -6.56 12.45
C PRO A 421 1.20 -6.06 11.12
N ILE A 422 2.54 -6.06 11.00
CA ILE A 422 3.25 -5.57 9.81
C ILE A 422 3.98 -6.74 9.14
N PRO A 423 3.94 -6.84 7.81
CA PRO A 423 4.76 -7.80 7.07
C PRO A 423 6.19 -7.31 7.02
N TYR A 424 7.10 -8.06 7.64
CA TYR A 424 8.52 -7.75 7.65
C TYR A 424 9.31 -8.71 6.77
N ILE A 425 10.43 -8.23 6.24
CA ILE A 425 11.36 -9.07 5.46
C ILE A 425 12.38 -9.79 6.35
N ILE A 426 12.45 -9.47 7.63
CA ILE A 426 13.36 -10.08 8.63
C ILE A 426 12.50 -10.52 9.83
N PRO A 427 12.89 -11.55 10.60
CA PRO A 427 12.19 -11.91 11.83
C PRO A 427 11.98 -10.67 12.71
N ALA A 428 10.72 -10.34 12.96
CA ALA A 428 10.37 -9.07 13.57
C ALA A 428 9.10 -9.19 14.39
N ILE A 429 9.02 -8.41 15.47
CA ILE A 429 7.85 -8.33 16.34
C ILE A 429 7.57 -6.86 16.69
N SER A 430 6.31 -6.46 16.56
CA SER A 430 5.83 -5.22 17.15
C SER A 430 5.32 -5.47 18.57
N VAL A 431 5.80 -4.72 19.56
CA VAL A 431 5.41 -4.85 20.97
C VAL A 431 4.73 -3.58 21.49
N PRO A 432 3.87 -3.67 22.52
CA PRO A 432 3.36 -2.49 23.23
C PRO A 432 4.48 -1.64 23.84
N PHE A 433 4.20 -0.37 24.13
CA PHE A 433 5.16 0.52 24.78
C PHE A 433 5.50 0.07 26.21
N SER A 434 4.52 -0.46 26.94
CA SER A 434 4.70 -1.01 28.31
C SER A 434 5.71 -2.18 28.31
N ASP A 435 5.56 -3.13 27.41
CA ASP A 435 6.49 -4.26 27.22
C ASP A 435 7.88 -3.78 26.81
N TYR A 436 7.97 -2.75 25.96
CA TYR A 436 9.25 -2.16 25.56
C TYR A 436 10.09 -1.70 26.75
N LEU A 437 9.48 -1.07 27.75
CA LEU A 437 10.22 -0.60 28.94
C LEU A 437 10.90 -1.75 29.69
N LEU A 438 10.20 -2.89 29.79
CA LEU A 438 10.71 -4.10 30.44
C LEU A 438 11.82 -4.76 29.62
N ILE A 439 11.62 -4.86 28.30
CA ILE A 439 12.62 -5.41 27.38
C ILE A 439 13.87 -4.52 27.33
N TYR A 440 13.70 -3.19 27.34
CA TYR A 440 14.79 -2.23 27.37
C TYR A 440 15.61 -2.39 28.66
N LYS A 441 14.94 -2.50 29.82
CA LYS A 441 15.60 -2.76 31.10
C LYS A 441 16.44 -4.05 31.06
N TYR A 442 15.88 -5.13 30.54
CA TYR A 442 16.60 -6.40 30.36
C TYR A 442 17.88 -6.24 29.53
N VAL A 443 17.80 -5.49 28.42
CA VAL A 443 18.95 -5.23 27.53
C VAL A 443 20.05 -4.41 28.22
N GLN A 444 19.70 -3.51 29.13
CA GLN A 444 20.68 -2.68 29.86
C GLN A 444 21.33 -3.43 31.04
N GLU A 445 20.57 -4.25 31.75
CA GLU A 445 21.01 -4.88 33.00
C GLU A 445 21.66 -6.26 32.82
N THR A 446 21.54 -6.86 31.63
CA THR A 446 22.10 -8.18 31.33
C THR A 446 23.41 -8.05 30.55
N GLU A 447 24.48 -8.69 31.02
CA GLU A 447 25.81 -8.64 30.36
C GLU A 447 25.79 -9.24 28.94
N SER A 448 25.05 -10.32 28.74
CA SER A 448 24.88 -11.00 27.44
C SER A 448 23.40 -11.28 27.16
N PRO A 449 22.62 -10.24 26.81
CA PRO A 449 21.19 -10.39 26.60
C PRO A 449 20.95 -11.22 25.34
N THR A 450 19.96 -12.10 25.41
CA THR A 450 19.57 -12.94 24.29
C THR A 450 18.06 -13.00 24.16
N ALA A 451 17.56 -13.33 22.98
CA ALA A 451 16.13 -13.54 22.75
C ALA A 451 15.85 -14.44 21.55
N THR A 452 14.60 -14.89 21.44
CA THR A 452 14.05 -15.52 20.25
C THR A 452 12.63 -15.03 20.00
N ILE A 453 12.16 -15.13 18.76
CA ILE A 453 10.82 -14.70 18.34
C ILE A 453 10.08 -15.92 17.80
N LYS A 454 8.93 -16.22 18.40
CA LYS A 454 8.02 -17.29 17.98
C LYS A 454 6.84 -16.68 17.24
N PHE A 455 6.50 -17.19 16.07
CA PHE A 455 5.37 -16.71 15.27
C PHE A 455 4.16 -17.63 15.46
N GLY A 456 3.04 -17.07 15.92
CA GLY A 456 1.82 -17.82 16.24
C GLY A 456 0.83 -17.96 15.07
N GLY A 457 1.17 -17.43 13.88
CA GLY A 457 0.29 -17.53 12.71
C GLY A 457 -0.98 -16.70 12.85
N THR A 458 -2.13 -17.28 12.48
CA THR A 458 -3.45 -16.63 12.59
C THR A 458 -4.24 -17.22 13.74
N VAL A 459 -4.68 -16.37 14.67
CA VAL A 459 -5.50 -16.75 15.81
C VAL A 459 -6.81 -15.97 15.78
N ILE A 460 -7.90 -16.60 16.22
CA ILE A 460 -9.23 -15.99 16.31
C ILE A 460 -9.69 -16.08 17.78
N ASN A 461 -10.39 -15.05 18.26
CA ASN A 461 -10.89 -14.93 19.64
C ASN A 461 -9.75 -14.83 20.67
N MET A 462 -8.86 -13.85 20.48
CA MET A 462 -7.82 -13.51 21.45
C MET A 462 -8.28 -12.32 22.31
N ASP A 463 -7.83 -12.27 23.56
CA ASP A 463 -8.03 -11.11 24.43
C ASP A 463 -7.02 -9.97 24.11
N PRO A 464 -7.40 -8.70 24.34
CA PRO A 464 -8.73 -8.26 24.76
C PRO A 464 -9.75 -8.40 23.63
N PRO A 465 -11.07 -8.48 23.94
CA PRO A 465 -12.09 -8.69 22.93
C PRO A 465 -12.15 -7.54 21.91
N ALA A 466 -12.60 -7.89 20.71
CA ALA A 466 -12.89 -6.96 19.62
C ALA A 466 -14.42 -6.73 19.49
N PRO A 467 -14.86 -5.56 18.99
CA PRO A 467 -14.05 -4.48 18.42
C PRO A 467 -13.54 -3.49 19.49
N ARG A 468 -12.32 -2.99 19.30
CA ARG A 468 -11.79 -1.79 19.96
C ARG A 468 -11.47 -0.76 18.89
N VAL A 469 -11.67 0.53 19.18
CA VAL A 469 -11.25 1.60 18.27
C VAL A 469 -9.77 1.42 17.98
N ALA A 470 -9.42 1.35 16.69
CA ALA A 470 -8.03 1.17 16.29
C ALA A 470 -7.27 2.43 16.67
N GLN A 471 -6.09 2.27 17.27
CA GLN A 471 -5.25 3.38 17.71
C GLN A 471 -5.04 4.49 16.65
N PRO A 472 -4.73 4.18 15.37
CA PRO A 472 -4.50 5.23 14.39
C PRO A 472 -5.80 5.93 13.99
N ALA A 473 -6.99 5.41 14.34
CA ALA A 473 -8.25 6.00 13.91
C ALA A 473 -8.36 7.44 14.41
N SER A 474 -8.51 8.36 13.45
CA SER A 474 -8.71 9.76 13.77
C SER A 474 -9.97 9.96 14.62
N SER A 475 -9.88 10.84 15.61
CA SER A 475 -10.90 11.07 16.63
C SER A 475 -11.49 12.48 16.49
N GLY A 476 -12.81 12.58 16.68
CA GLY A 476 -13.55 13.83 16.63
C GLY A 476 -13.18 14.75 17.79
N ASP A 477 -13.74 15.96 17.79
CA ASP A 477 -13.63 16.84 18.95
C ASP A 477 -14.62 16.36 20.04
N PRO A 478 -14.16 15.99 21.25
CA PRO A 478 -15.05 15.60 22.33
C PRO A 478 -16.00 16.73 22.78
N GLU A 479 -15.72 17.99 22.44
CA GLU A 479 -16.56 19.14 22.81
C GLU A 479 -17.58 19.53 21.72
N ALA A 480 -17.39 19.08 20.47
CA ALA A 480 -18.29 19.40 19.37
C ALA A 480 -19.68 18.72 19.46
N GLY A 481 -19.85 17.78 20.40
CA GLY A 481 -21.10 17.02 20.59
C GLY A 481 -22.14 17.65 21.53
N CYS A 482 -21.89 18.82 22.13
CA CYS A 482 -22.78 19.41 23.15
C CYS A 482 -23.59 20.63 22.68
N HIS A 483 -23.69 20.92 21.38
CA HIS A 483 -24.72 21.83 20.88
C HIS A 483 -25.96 21.02 20.51
N ARG A 484 -26.90 20.94 21.47
CA ARG A 484 -28.28 20.47 21.24
C ARG A 484 -28.86 21.22 20.04
N THR A 485 -29.27 20.48 19.01
CA THR A 485 -30.27 20.93 18.03
C THR A 485 -31.60 21.22 18.71
#